data_AF-A0A2P2L9A6-F1
#
_entry.id   AF-A0A2P2L9A6-F1
#
_cell.length_a   1.000
_cell.length_b   1.000
_cell.length_c   1.000
_cell.angle_alpha   90.00
_cell.angle_beta   90.00
_cell.angle_gamma   90.00
#
_symmetry.space_group_name_H-M   'P 1'
#
loop_
_entity.id
_entity.type
_entity.pdbx_description
1 polymer ?
#
loop_
_entity_poly.entity_id
_entity_poly.type
_entity_poly.pdbx_seq_one_letter_code
_entity_poly.pdbx_strand_id
1 'polypeptide(L)'
;MQKSDGNQIAIAFPYRRDGVFVNCKYRDINKRFWQEKDTEKIFYGLDDIKKAEDIIIVEGEIDKLSMEEAGFRNCVSVPDGAPPSISKKELPPEDKVIVNFKL
;
A
#
# COMPACT_ATOMS: atom_id res chain seq x y z
N MET A 1 -2.90 11.76 -9.20
CA MET A 1 -2.49 11.77 -10.62
C MET A 1 -3.44 10.84 -11.37
N GLN A 2 -3.83 11.15 -12.61
CA GLN A 2 -4.68 10.27 -13.43
C GLN A 2 -3.84 9.76 -14.60
N LYS A 3 -3.94 8.46 -14.92
CA LYS A 3 -3.32 7.87 -16.12
C LYS A 3 -4.43 7.56 -17.13
N SER A 4 -4.22 7.96 -18.37
CA SER A 4 -5.05 7.58 -19.51
C SER A 4 -4.30 6.56 -20.36
N ASP A 5 -4.84 5.36 -20.51
CA ASP A 5 -4.38 4.35 -21.46
C ASP A 5 -5.55 4.04 -22.40
N GLY A 6 -5.52 4.62 -23.61
CA GLY A 6 -6.70 4.68 -24.48
C GLY A 6 -7.86 5.48 -23.87
N ASN A 7 -9.08 4.91 -23.89
CA ASN A 7 -10.32 5.54 -23.38
C ASN A 7 -10.63 5.21 -21.90
N GLN A 8 -9.65 4.67 -21.15
CA GLN A 8 -9.82 4.29 -19.75
C GLN A 8 -9.12 5.30 -18.83
N ILE A 9 -9.91 5.86 -17.90
CA ILE A 9 -9.44 6.76 -16.85
C ILE A 9 -9.16 5.91 -15.60
N ALA A 10 -7.96 6.05 -15.04
CA ALA A 10 -7.56 5.38 -13.82
C ALA A 10 -7.09 6.36 -12.73
N ILE A 11 -7.42 6.05 -11.48
CA ILE A 11 -6.80 6.69 -10.32
C ILE A 11 -5.41 6.08 -10.16
N ALA A 12 -4.39 6.94 -10.06
CA ALA A 12 -3.01 6.51 -9.86
C ALA A 12 -2.57 6.76 -8.40
N PHE A 13 -2.00 5.74 -7.79
CA PHE A 13 -1.41 5.72 -6.46
C PHE A 13 0.12 5.63 -6.59
N PRO A 14 0.83 6.77 -6.57
CA PRO A 14 2.29 6.80 -6.73
C PRO A 14 3.00 6.44 -5.42
N TYR A 15 3.81 5.39 -5.46
CA TYR A 15 4.65 4.96 -4.34
C TYR A 15 5.96 5.73 -4.38
N ARG A 16 6.35 6.28 -3.22
CA ARG A 16 7.56 7.08 -3.07
C ARG A 16 8.37 6.62 -1.86
N ARG A 17 9.69 6.75 -1.98
CA ARG A 17 10.65 6.61 -0.89
C ARG A 17 11.62 7.79 -0.99
N ASP A 18 11.76 8.55 0.09
CA ASP A 18 12.59 9.75 0.12
C ASP A 18 12.20 10.77 -0.95
N GLY A 19 10.90 10.88 -1.24
CA GLY A 19 10.38 11.72 -2.32
C GLY A 19 10.64 11.18 -3.73
N VAL A 20 11.42 10.11 -3.89
CA VAL A 20 11.73 9.48 -5.18
C VAL A 20 10.61 8.54 -5.58
N PHE A 21 10.17 8.60 -6.84
CA PHE A 21 9.18 7.69 -7.40
C PHE A 21 9.74 6.26 -7.52
N VAL A 22 9.00 5.27 -7.02
CA VAL A 22 9.42 3.86 -7.02
C VAL A 22 8.50 2.99 -7.87
N ASN A 23 7.19 3.15 -7.73
CA ASN A 23 6.17 2.40 -8.47
C ASN A 23 4.87 3.21 -8.54
N CYS A 24 3.91 2.76 -9.35
CA CYS A 24 2.55 3.25 -9.35
C CYS A 24 1.56 2.09 -9.47
N LYS A 25 0.54 2.10 -8.62
CA LYS A 25 -0.62 1.23 -8.72
C LYS A 25 -1.80 2.04 -9.24
N TYR A 26 -2.67 1.40 -10.00
CA TYR A 26 -3.80 2.02 -10.66
C TYR A 26 -5.08 1.29 -10.33
N ARG A 27 -6.19 2.04 -10.31
CA ARG A 27 -7.53 1.51 -10.20
C ARG A 27 -8.47 2.19 -11.19
N ASP A 28 -9.17 1.40 -12.00
CA ASP A 28 -10.21 1.91 -12.90
C ASP A 28 -11.58 2.00 -12.21
N ILE A 29 -12.56 2.54 -12.93
CA ILE A 29 -13.96 2.64 -12.48
C ILE A 29 -14.61 1.27 -12.21
N ASN A 30 -14.12 0.21 -12.87
CA ASN A 30 -14.58 -1.17 -12.69
C ASN A 30 -13.89 -1.87 -11.52
N LYS A 31 -13.12 -1.13 -10.71
CA LYS A 31 -12.36 -1.64 -9.55
C LYS A 31 -11.28 -2.67 -9.94
N ARG A 32 -10.81 -2.64 -11.18
CA ARG A 32 -9.66 -3.44 -11.62
C ARG A 32 -8.40 -2.73 -11.18
N PHE A 33 -7.47 -3.50 -10.61
CA PHE A 33 -6.17 -3.01 -10.17
C PHE A 33 -5.05 -3.55 -11.04
N TRP A 34 -4.07 -2.71 -11.31
CA TRP A 34 -2.79 -3.10 -11.91
C TRP A 34 -1.68 -2.19 -11.41
N GLN A 35 -0.43 -2.61 -11.58
CA GLN A 35 0.75 -1.84 -11.20
C GLN A 35 1.84 -1.99 -12.26
N GLU A 36 2.86 -1.15 -12.21
CA GLU A 36 4.00 -1.29 -13.11
C GLU A 36 4.73 -2.63 -12.86
N LYS A 37 5.27 -3.22 -13.94
CA LYS A 37 6.01 -4.48 -13.87
C LYS A 37 7.45 -4.23 -13.41
N ASP A 38 8.05 -5.24 -12.78
CA ASP A 38 9.48 -5.26 -12.41
C ASP A 38 9.94 -4.09 -11.52
N THR A 39 9.03 -3.52 -10.73
CA THR A 39 9.30 -2.48 -9.75
C THR A 39 9.42 -3.04 -8.33
N GLU A 40 10.15 -2.33 -7.46
CA GLU A 40 10.22 -2.67 -6.04
C GLU A 40 8.84 -2.56 -5.37
N LYS A 41 8.54 -3.52 -4.49
CA LYS A 41 7.34 -3.53 -3.67
C LYS A 41 7.61 -2.82 -2.36
N ILE A 42 7.00 -1.66 -2.17
CA ILE A 42 7.14 -0.83 -0.97
C ILE A 42 5.77 -0.49 -0.40
N PHE A 43 5.73 -0.05 0.86
CA PHE A 43 4.52 0.49 1.46
C PHE A 43 4.08 1.79 0.78
N TYR A 44 2.76 1.97 0.59
CA TYR A 44 2.22 3.25 0.16
C TYR A 44 2.18 4.22 1.35
N GLY A 45 2.73 5.43 1.19
CA GLY A 45 2.84 6.41 2.29
C GLY A 45 4.09 6.24 3.15
N LEU A 46 5.13 5.52 2.67
CA LEU A 46 6.33 5.24 3.45
C LEU A 46 7.03 6.51 4.00
N ASP A 47 6.98 7.60 3.26
CA ASP A 47 7.56 8.88 3.69
C ASP A 47 6.80 9.52 4.87
N ASP A 48 5.51 9.20 5.03
CA ASP A 48 4.63 9.80 6.04
C ASP A 48 4.92 9.30 7.47
N ILE A 49 5.57 8.12 7.58
CA ILE A 49 5.83 7.45 8.87
C ILE A 49 7.26 7.62 9.41
N LYS A 50 8.16 8.30 8.68
CA LYS A 50 9.59 8.42 9.06
C LYS A 50 9.87 9.02 10.42
N LYS A 51 8.94 9.83 10.93
CA LYS A 51 9.03 10.51 12.24
C LYS A 51 7.90 10.08 13.19
N ALA A 52 7.15 9.03 12.82
CA ALA A 52 6.05 8.54 13.62
C ALA A 52 6.58 7.53 14.65
N GLU A 53 6.06 7.61 15.88
CA GLU A 53 6.35 6.63 16.94
C GLU A 53 5.45 5.40 16.79
N ASP A 54 4.17 5.62 16.45
CA ASP A 54 3.19 4.59 16.15
C ASP A 54 2.80 4.63 14.67
N ILE A 55 2.53 3.44 14.11
CA ILE A 55 2.18 3.29 12.70
C ILE A 55 0.89 2.51 12.56
N ILE A 56 -0.02 3.03 11.73
CA ILE A 56 -1.24 2.35 11.31
C ILE A 56 -0.96 1.66 9.97
N ILE A 57 -1.26 0.36 9.89
CA ILE A 57 -1.12 -0.41 8.65
C ILE A 57 -2.51 -0.83 8.19
N VAL A 58 -2.86 -0.46 6.96
CA VAL A 58 -4.12 -0.83 6.31
C VAL A 58 -3.87 -1.70 5.07
N GLU A 59 -4.92 -2.33 4.56
CA GLU A 59 -4.80 -3.22 3.41
C GLU A 59 -4.58 -2.44 2.10
N GLY A 60 -5.44 -1.45 1.83
CA GLY A 60 -5.51 -0.79 0.52
C GLY A 60 -5.11 0.69 0.52
N GLU A 61 -4.82 1.20 -0.67
CA GLU A 61 -4.40 2.59 -0.86
C GLU A 61 -5.53 3.58 -0.53
N ILE A 62 -6.78 3.21 -0.79
CA ILE A 62 -7.96 4.03 -0.48
C ILE A 62 -8.18 4.11 1.04
N ASP A 63 -7.92 3.04 1.78
CA ASP A 63 -8.04 3.04 3.24
C ASP A 63 -6.99 3.98 3.84
N LYS A 64 -5.75 3.98 3.30
CA LYS A 64 -4.70 4.90 3.74
C LYS A 64 -5.13 6.35 3.53
N LEU A 65 -5.70 6.66 2.35
CA LEU A 65 -6.22 7.99 2.07
C LEU A 65 -7.38 8.36 3.00
N SER A 66 -8.24 7.40 3.33
CA SER A 66 -9.35 7.62 4.27
C SER A 66 -8.85 7.93 5.68
N MET A 67 -7.77 7.27 6.13
CA MET A 67 -7.11 7.58 7.40
C MET A 67 -6.51 8.98 7.39
N GLU A 68 -5.87 9.38 6.29
CA GLU A 68 -5.31 10.72 6.13
C GLU A 68 -6.40 11.81 6.16
N GLU A 69 -7.53 11.61 5.46
CA GLU A 69 -8.71 12.49 5.53
C GLU A 69 -9.30 12.57 6.95
N ALA A 70 -9.25 11.49 7.71
CA ALA A 70 -9.65 11.46 9.13
C ALA A 70 -8.61 12.10 10.08
N GLY A 71 -7.46 12.55 9.58
CA GLY A 71 -6.41 13.21 10.36
C GLY A 71 -5.26 12.30 10.81
N PHE A 72 -5.28 11.01 10.45
CA PHE A 72 -4.24 10.05 10.79
C PHE A 72 -3.22 9.94 9.65
N ARG A 73 -2.14 10.72 9.74
CA ARG A 73 -1.08 10.75 8.72
C ARG A 73 -0.01 9.67 8.90
N ASN A 74 0.08 9.06 10.08
CA ASN A 74 0.99 7.95 10.38
C ASN A 74 0.46 6.60 9.86
N CYS A 75 -0.04 6.57 8.62
CA CYS A 75 -0.70 5.41 8.03
C CYS A 75 -0.02 4.98 6.72
N VAL A 76 0.17 3.68 6.56
CA VAL A 76 0.66 3.05 5.32
C VAL A 76 -0.26 1.94 4.84
N SER A 77 -0.27 1.67 3.54
CA SER A 77 -0.89 0.44 2.99
C SER A 77 0.16 -0.59 2.57
N VAL A 78 -0.16 -1.87 2.76
CA VAL A 78 0.70 -2.98 2.33
C VAL A 78 0.83 -3.05 0.80
N PRO A 79 1.97 -3.53 0.25
CA PRO A 79 2.20 -3.53 -1.19
C PRO A 79 1.28 -4.49 -1.99
N ASP A 80 0.95 -5.66 -1.44
CA ASP A 80 0.28 -6.74 -2.16
C ASP A 80 -1.16 -7.04 -1.68
N GLY A 81 -1.72 -6.21 -0.80
CA GLY A 81 -3.03 -6.44 -0.19
C GLY A 81 -3.13 -7.79 0.55
N ALA A 82 -4.35 -8.22 0.85
CA ALA A 82 -4.58 -9.55 1.40
C ALA A 82 -4.52 -10.61 0.29
N PRO A 83 -3.90 -11.78 0.55
CA PRO A 83 -3.93 -12.88 -0.41
C PRO A 83 -5.37 -13.39 -0.62
N PRO A 84 -5.72 -13.85 -1.83
CA PRO A 84 -7.07 -14.35 -2.14
C PRO A 84 -7.43 -15.64 -1.39
N SER A 85 -6.45 -16.32 -0.80
CA SER A 85 -6.65 -17.50 0.02
C SER A 85 -5.81 -17.44 1.29
N ILE A 86 -6.40 -17.95 2.37
CA ILE A 86 -5.72 -18.11 3.64
C ILE A 86 -4.72 -19.26 3.53
N SER A 87 -3.51 -19.04 4.01
CA SER A 87 -2.50 -20.08 4.14
C SER A 87 -3.05 -21.24 4.98
N LYS A 88 -2.93 -22.48 4.50
CA LYS A 88 -3.26 -23.69 5.27
C LYS A 88 -2.21 -24.03 6.33
N LYS A 89 -1.12 -23.26 6.43
CA LYS A 89 -0.11 -23.45 7.46
C LYS A 89 -0.68 -23.06 8.82
N GLU A 90 -0.31 -23.81 9.85
CA GLU A 90 -0.61 -23.46 11.23
C GLU A 90 -0.05 -22.06 11.55
N LEU A 91 -0.77 -21.34 12.40
CA LEU A 91 -0.33 -20.04 12.87
C LEU A 91 1.00 -20.19 13.60
N PRO A 92 1.93 -19.22 13.45
CA PRO A 92 3.12 -19.22 14.28
C PRO A 92 2.73 -19.14 15.77
N PRO A 93 3.50 -19.77 16.67
CA PRO A 93 3.34 -19.60 18.11
C PRO A 93 3.32 -18.11 18.48
N GLU A 94 2.55 -17.72 19.50
CA GLU A 94 2.37 -16.32 19.92
C GLU A 94 3.72 -15.60 20.12
N ASP A 95 4.69 -16.29 20.73
CA ASP A 95 6.04 -15.80 21.00
C ASP A 95 6.90 -15.56 19.74
N LYS A 96 6.43 -16.04 18.58
CA LYS A 96 7.07 -15.88 17.27
C LYS A 96 6.28 -14.96 16.34
N VAL A 97 5.23 -14.28 16.81
CA VAL A 97 4.48 -13.27 16.03
C VAL A 97 5.24 -11.93 15.96
N ILE A 98 6.57 -11.97 15.85
CA ILE A 98 7.34 -10.78 15.51
C ILE A 98 7.24 -10.61 13.99
N VAL A 99 6.36 -9.70 13.57
CA VAL A 99 6.28 -9.30 12.17
C VAL A 99 7.35 -8.26 11.90
N ASN A 100 8.49 -8.72 11.36
CA ASN A 100 9.57 -7.84 10.95
C ASN A 100 9.19 -7.14 9.64
N PHE A 101 8.64 -5.94 9.73
CA PHE A 101 8.46 -5.07 8.58
C PHE A 101 9.77 -4.34 8.27
N LYS A 102 10.21 -4.43 7.03
CA LYS A 102 11.32 -3.62 6.51
C LYS A 102 10.71 -2.35 5.92
N LEU A 103 10.52 -1.35 6.78
CA LEU A 103 10.08 0.00 6.43
C LEU A 103 11.28 0.80 5.91
#